data_AF-A0A959EJB0-F1
#
_entry.id   AF-A0A959EJB0-F1
#
_cell.length_a   1.000
_cell.length_b   1.000
_cell.length_c   1.000
_cell.angle_alpha   90.00
_cell.angle_beta   90.00
_cell.angle_gamma   90.00
#
_symmetry.space_group_name_H-M   'P 1'
#
loop_
_entity.id
_entity.type
_entity.pdbx_description
1 polymer ?
#
loop_
_entity_poly.entity_id
_entity_poly.type
_entity_poly.pdbx_seq_one_letter_code
_entity_poly.pdbx_strand_id
1 'polypeptide(L)'
;HLRPFLNLKDTTDRQLFRRITAATAELVHRYGGSLSGEHGDGRVRSEFIERMIGTDNYRLLQQIKNAWDPQRIFNPGKIVDPLPMDVAFRYEDRQPTPDFPTMLDFSAEMGILRAAEKCNGSGDCRKLATAGGTMCPSYQATREEKDSTRGRANALREILTRHRAETNPFAHPDLAEAMDLCLSCKGCTAECPSNVDMAGLKAEYLHQRQKTEGVPLRSRVFGQISRLNALGSWAPSLTNWLLMQPRVSGWLKKELGVAEERSLPKLHATTLRRWMWWNRRKLRRNLRPEMGRVYFFADEFTNFNDTLVGIKAVRLLHRLGYEVILPRHRESGRAAISKGLLHRARRLAVRNVEMLGRLVTEEVPLVAVEPSAILGFRDEYLRLVPQSMLETARRLAERSFTIEEFL
;
A
#
# COMPACT_ATOMS: atom_id res chain seq x y z
N HIS A 1 -9.94 -8.38 -21.64
CA HIS A 1 -8.97 -9.27 -20.96
C HIS A 1 -9.72 -10.29 -20.13
N LEU A 2 -9.82 -11.55 -20.60
CA LEU A 2 -10.40 -12.64 -19.81
C LEU A 2 -9.27 -13.36 -19.08
N ARG A 3 -9.40 -13.51 -17.76
CA ARG A 3 -8.49 -14.31 -16.94
C ARG A 3 -9.31 -15.45 -16.36
N PRO A 4 -9.34 -16.62 -17.01
CA PRO A 4 -10.03 -17.76 -16.43
C PRO A 4 -9.37 -18.09 -15.09
N PHE A 5 -10.17 -18.46 -14.08
CA PHE A 5 -9.70 -18.84 -12.75
C PHE A 5 -9.00 -20.20 -12.81
N LEU A 6 -7.79 -20.22 -13.37
CA LEU A 6 -6.94 -21.39 -13.56
C LEU A 6 -5.72 -21.33 -12.66
N ASN A 7 -5.36 -22.46 -12.08
CA ASN A 7 -4.14 -22.65 -11.33
C ASN A 7 -2.99 -23.01 -12.29
N LEU A 8 -2.22 -22.01 -12.71
CA LEU A 8 -1.06 -22.22 -13.60
C LEU A 8 0.11 -22.99 -12.95
N LYS A 9 -0.03 -23.47 -11.71
CA LYS A 9 0.88 -24.42 -11.07
C LYS A 9 0.51 -25.87 -11.39
N ASP A 10 -0.65 -26.13 -11.99
CA ASP A 10 -1.13 -27.46 -12.40
C ASP A 10 -1.05 -27.63 -13.93
N THR A 11 -0.42 -28.71 -14.40
CA THR A 11 -0.32 -29.03 -15.84
C THR A 11 -1.66 -29.14 -16.55
N THR A 12 -2.69 -29.66 -15.90
CA THR A 12 -4.05 -29.79 -16.44
C THR A 12 -4.62 -28.41 -16.77
N ASP A 13 -4.45 -27.46 -15.85
CA ASP A 13 -4.92 -26.09 -15.99
C ASP A 13 -4.09 -25.30 -17.01
N ARG A 14 -2.79 -25.61 -17.16
CA ARG A 14 -1.95 -25.06 -18.25
C ARG A 14 -2.45 -25.49 -19.62
N GLN A 15 -2.76 -26.77 -19.79
CA GLN A 15 -3.32 -27.29 -21.03
C GLN A 15 -4.71 -26.71 -21.30
N LEU A 16 -5.53 -26.58 -20.26
CA LEU A 16 -6.84 -25.92 -20.37
C LEU A 16 -6.70 -24.44 -20.77
N PHE A 17 -5.73 -23.73 -20.19
CA PHE A 17 -5.43 -22.34 -20.55
C PHE A 17 -5.11 -22.19 -22.04
N ARG A 18 -4.27 -23.07 -22.59
CA ARG A 18 -3.97 -23.08 -24.03
C ARG A 18 -5.18 -23.42 -24.88
N ARG A 19 -5.95 -24.46 -24.53
CA ARG A 19 -7.17 -24.84 -25.25
C ARG A 19 -8.20 -23.72 -25.30
N ILE A 20 -8.48 -23.06 -24.17
CA ILE A 20 -9.40 -21.92 -24.10
C ILE A 20 -8.90 -20.77 -24.98
N THR A 21 -7.61 -20.46 -24.91
CA THR A 21 -7.03 -19.35 -25.68
C THR A 21 -7.02 -19.63 -27.17
N ALA A 22 -6.70 -20.87 -27.59
CA ALA A 22 -6.74 -21.30 -28.98
C ALA A 22 -8.18 -21.29 -29.55
N ALA A 23 -9.17 -21.77 -28.79
CA ALA A 23 -10.57 -21.69 -29.18
C ALA A 23 -11.06 -20.24 -29.29
N THR A 24 -10.62 -19.37 -28.37
CA THR A 24 -10.91 -17.93 -28.43
C THR A 24 -10.29 -17.29 -29.67
N ALA A 25 -9.03 -17.62 -29.98
CA ALA A 25 -8.34 -17.16 -31.19
C ALA A 25 -9.08 -17.56 -32.47
N GLU A 26 -9.51 -18.82 -32.55
CA GLU A 26 -10.30 -19.30 -33.69
C GLU A 26 -11.63 -18.56 -33.82
N LEU A 27 -12.35 -18.38 -32.72
CA LEU A 27 -13.64 -17.69 -32.72
C LEU A 27 -13.49 -16.22 -33.16
N VAL A 28 -12.52 -15.52 -32.61
CA VAL A 28 -12.23 -14.11 -32.96
C VAL A 28 -11.88 -13.98 -34.44
N HIS A 29 -11.01 -14.87 -34.96
CA HIS A 29 -10.63 -14.87 -36.37
C HIS A 29 -11.83 -15.13 -37.29
N ARG A 30 -12.71 -16.08 -36.94
CA ARG A 30 -13.91 -16.43 -37.72
C ARG A 30 -14.84 -15.24 -37.94
N TYR A 31 -14.90 -14.31 -36.99
CA TYR A 31 -15.72 -13.10 -37.07
C TYR A 31 -14.93 -11.86 -37.54
N GLY A 32 -13.72 -12.03 -38.09
CA GLY A 32 -12.89 -10.92 -38.57
C GLY A 32 -12.38 -9.99 -37.46
N GLY A 33 -12.37 -10.46 -36.22
CA GLY A 33 -11.88 -9.70 -35.08
C GLY A 33 -10.37 -9.79 -34.88
N SER A 34 -9.85 -9.05 -33.91
CA SER A 34 -8.45 -9.10 -33.48
C SER A 34 -8.33 -9.62 -32.06
N LEU A 35 -7.35 -10.50 -31.81
CA LEU A 35 -6.99 -10.93 -30.46
C LEU A 35 -6.37 -9.81 -29.63
N SER A 36 -5.90 -8.74 -30.28
CA SER A 36 -5.09 -7.68 -29.70
C SER A 36 -5.58 -6.30 -30.10
N GLY A 37 -5.32 -5.32 -29.25
CA GLY A 37 -5.80 -3.95 -29.39
C GLY A 37 -4.85 -2.98 -28.71
N GLU A 38 -5.33 -2.32 -27.65
CA GLU A 38 -4.56 -1.29 -26.91
C GLU A 38 -3.25 -1.82 -26.28
N HIS A 39 -3.26 -3.07 -25.83
CA HIS A 39 -2.10 -3.69 -25.19
C HIS A 39 -1.46 -4.69 -26.16
N GLY A 40 -0.23 -4.41 -26.59
CA GLY A 40 0.46 -5.18 -27.64
C GLY A 40 0.63 -6.68 -27.36
N ASP A 41 1.03 -7.42 -28.40
CA ASP A 41 1.06 -8.88 -28.38
C ASP A 41 2.29 -9.47 -27.67
N GLY A 42 2.17 -9.58 -26.34
CA GLY A 42 3.12 -10.31 -25.52
C GLY A 42 3.11 -11.83 -25.76
N ARG A 43 3.97 -12.55 -25.01
CA ARG A 43 4.18 -14.01 -25.11
C ARG A 43 2.88 -14.83 -25.12
N VAL A 44 1.89 -14.40 -24.34
CA VAL A 44 0.59 -15.10 -24.19
C VAL A 44 -0.22 -15.13 -25.50
N ARG A 45 0.04 -14.20 -26.43
CA ARG A 45 -0.69 -14.09 -27.70
C ARG A 45 0.16 -14.39 -28.92
N SER A 46 1.49 -14.37 -28.79
CA SER A 46 2.39 -14.47 -29.93
C SER A 46 2.18 -15.75 -30.75
N GLU A 47 1.87 -16.89 -30.11
CA GLU A 47 1.55 -18.16 -30.79
C GLU A 47 0.42 -18.03 -31.84
N PHE A 48 -0.49 -17.07 -31.68
CA PHE A 48 -1.66 -16.93 -32.54
C PHE A 48 -1.53 -15.81 -33.58
N ILE A 49 -0.43 -15.05 -33.60
CA ILE A 49 -0.27 -13.88 -34.48
C ILE A 49 -0.34 -14.28 -35.95
N GLU A 50 0.41 -15.31 -36.36
CA GLU A 50 0.41 -15.77 -37.75
C GLU A 50 -1.01 -16.09 -38.24
N ARG A 51 -1.82 -16.72 -37.39
CA ARG A 51 -3.23 -17.00 -37.69
C ARG A 51 -4.05 -15.72 -37.85
N MET A 52 -3.79 -14.68 -37.06
CA MET A 52 -4.55 -13.43 -37.11
C MET A 52 -4.26 -12.62 -38.37
N ILE A 53 -2.99 -12.56 -38.79
CA ILE A 53 -2.56 -11.65 -39.88
C ILE A 53 -2.25 -12.38 -41.19
N GLY A 54 -2.19 -13.71 -41.17
CA GLY A 54 -1.80 -14.54 -42.32
C GLY A 54 -0.28 -14.72 -42.44
N THR A 55 0.11 -15.85 -43.04
CA THR A 55 1.52 -16.26 -43.18
C THR A 55 2.37 -15.23 -43.93
N ASP A 56 1.84 -14.56 -44.96
CA ASP A 56 2.63 -13.58 -45.74
C ASP A 56 2.98 -12.35 -44.92
N ASN A 57 2.01 -11.81 -44.15
CA ASN A 57 2.28 -10.69 -43.24
C ASN A 57 3.20 -11.11 -42.10
N TYR A 58 3.04 -12.32 -41.57
CA TYR A 58 3.92 -12.85 -40.53
C TYR A 58 5.37 -12.98 -41.01
N ARG A 59 5.60 -13.41 -42.27
CA ARG A 59 6.94 -13.42 -42.88
C ARG A 59 7.56 -12.03 -42.97
N LEU A 60 6.77 -11.00 -43.27
CA LEU A 60 7.25 -9.61 -43.24
C LEU A 60 7.73 -9.21 -41.84
N LEU A 61 6.99 -9.58 -40.78
CA LEU A 61 7.43 -9.35 -39.40
C LEU A 61 8.75 -10.07 -39.10
N GLN A 62 8.92 -11.30 -39.59
CA GLN A 62 10.18 -12.04 -39.45
C GLN A 62 11.34 -11.37 -40.21
N GLN A 63 11.11 -10.87 -41.42
CA GLN A 63 12.11 -10.12 -42.19
C GLN A 63 12.54 -8.84 -41.46
N ILE A 64 11.58 -8.05 -40.96
CA ILE A 64 11.86 -6.86 -40.15
C ILE A 64 12.69 -7.25 -38.93
N LYS A 65 12.31 -8.31 -38.22
CA LYS A 65 13.05 -8.80 -37.05
C LYS A 65 14.49 -9.15 -37.40
N ASN A 66 14.70 -9.93 -38.46
CA ASN A 66 16.02 -10.41 -38.86
C ASN A 66 16.91 -9.26 -39.38
N ALA A 67 16.33 -8.24 -40.02
CA ALA A 67 17.07 -7.07 -40.49
C ALA A 67 17.61 -6.20 -39.34
N TRP A 68 16.79 -6.00 -38.30
CA TRP A 68 17.14 -5.12 -37.17
C TRP A 68 17.83 -5.85 -36.00
N ASP A 69 17.59 -7.14 -35.84
CA ASP A 69 18.12 -7.97 -34.77
C ASP A 69 18.48 -9.36 -35.28
N PRO A 70 19.52 -9.46 -36.14
CA PRO A 70 19.93 -10.73 -36.75
C PRO A 70 20.38 -11.76 -35.71
N GLN A 71 20.88 -11.30 -34.56
CA GLN A 71 21.31 -12.15 -33.44
C GLN A 71 20.15 -12.49 -32.48
N ARG A 72 18.95 -11.93 -32.70
CA ARG A 72 17.72 -12.19 -31.93
C ARG A 72 17.84 -11.87 -30.43
N ILE A 73 18.63 -10.86 -30.08
CA ILE A 73 18.89 -10.44 -28.69
C ILE A 73 17.70 -9.65 -28.12
N PHE A 74 17.04 -8.82 -28.93
CA PHE A 74 15.97 -7.93 -28.49
C PHE A 74 14.62 -8.65 -28.44
N ASN A 75 14.10 -8.90 -27.24
CA ASN A 75 12.74 -9.43 -27.04
C ASN A 75 12.48 -10.80 -27.72
N PRO A 76 13.33 -11.82 -27.49
CA PRO A 76 13.24 -13.12 -28.16
C PRO A 76 11.92 -13.85 -27.86
N GLY A 77 11.39 -14.55 -28.87
CA GLY A 77 10.17 -15.36 -28.75
C GLY A 77 8.90 -14.55 -28.50
N LYS A 78 8.88 -13.27 -28.88
CA LYS A 78 7.69 -12.42 -28.90
C LYS A 78 7.48 -11.87 -30.30
N ILE A 79 6.21 -11.77 -30.69
CA ILE A 79 5.75 -11.40 -32.03
C ILE A 79 6.13 -12.42 -33.10
N VAL A 80 7.41 -12.75 -33.22
CA VAL A 80 7.93 -13.77 -34.15
C VAL A 80 8.66 -14.87 -33.40
N ASP A 81 8.65 -16.06 -34.01
CA ASP A 81 9.21 -17.31 -33.50
C ASP A 81 8.87 -17.58 -32.03
N PRO A 82 7.58 -17.49 -31.64
CA PRO A 82 7.18 -17.65 -30.26
C PRO A 82 7.31 -19.09 -29.79
N LEU A 83 7.65 -19.26 -28.51
CA LEU A 83 7.44 -20.53 -27.84
C LEU A 83 5.93 -20.79 -27.69
N PRO A 84 5.49 -22.06 -27.66
CA PRO A 84 4.11 -22.40 -27.28
C PRO A 84 3.74 -21.72 -25.95
N MET A 85 2.50 -21.26 -25.84
CA MET A 85 2.07 -20.47 -24.69
C MET A 85 2.07 -21.25 -23.36
N ASP A 86 2.16 -22.58 -23.44
CA ASP A 86 2.11 -23.52 -22.32
C ASP A 86 3.48 -24.07 -21.88
N VAL A 87 4.60 -23.59 -22.42
CA VAL A 87 5.94 -24.12 -22.05
C VAL A 87 6.72 -23.24 -21.09
N ALA A 88 6.49 -21.92 -21.08
CA ALA A 88 7.36 -20.97 -20.38
C ALA A 88 6.65 -20.24 -19.23
N PHE A 89 6.06 -21.02 -18.33
CA PHE A 89 5.44 -20.50 -17.12
C PHE A 89 6.47 -20.03 -16.09
N ARG A 90 6.06 -19.06 -15.28
CA ARG A 90 6.84 -18.59 -14.13
C ARG A 90 6.98 -19.66 -13.04
N TYR A 91 5.97 -20.51 -12.89
CA TYR A 91 5.88 -21.51 -11.85
C TYR A 91 6.27 -22.88 -12.40
N GLU A 92 6.85 -23.73 -11.55
CA GLU A 92 7.07 -25.13 -11.86
C GLU A 92 5.77 -25.93 -11.71
N ASP A 93 5.67 -27.07 -12.42
CA ASP A 93 4.52 -27.96 -12.24
C ASP A 93 4.50 -28.50 -10.81
N ARG A 94 3.32 -28.44 -10.18
CA ARG A 94 3.09 -28.84 -8.78
C ARG A 94 4.02 -28.17 -7.78
N GLN A 95 4.51 -26.97 -8.11
CA GLN A 95 5.35 -26.19 -7.20
C GLN A 95 4.63 -25.94 -5.87
N PRO A 96 5.21 -26.35 -4.73
CA PRO A 96 4.65 -26.04 -3.42
C PRO A 96 4.50 -24.53 -3.24
N THR A 97 3.40 -24.10 -2.63
CA THR A 97 3.20 -22.70 -2.22
C THR A 97 3.38 -22.63 -0.71
N PRO A 98 4.54 -22.15 -0.21
CA PRO A 98 4.79 -22.07 1.22
C PRO A 98 3.82 -21.10 1.90
N ASP A 99 3.36 -21.48 3.08
CA ASP A 99 2.58 -20.62 3.97
C ASP A 99 3.50 -20.00 5.03
N PHE A 100 3.30 -18.71 5.30
CA PHE A 100 4.06 -17.97 6.29
C PHE A 100 3.11 -17.39 7.35
N PRO A 101 3.38 -17.58 8.64
CA PRO A 101 2.55 -17.00 9.69
C PRO A 101 2.74 -15.48 9.73
N THR A 102 1.69 -14.73 9.40
CA THR A 102 1.72 -13.26 9.34
C THR A 102 0.97 -12.61 10.50
N MET A 103 1.33 -11.36 10.82
CA MET A 103 0.58 -10.55 11.78
C MET A 103 -0.63 -9.86 11.12
N LEU A 104 -0.45 -9.36 9.88
CA LEU A 104 -1.57 -8.91 9.05
C LEU A 104 -2.32 -10.13 8.50
N ASP A 105 -3.65 -10.00 8.44
CA ASP A 105 -4.52 -10.98 7.79
C ASP A 105 -4.42 -10.87 6.26
N PHE A 106 -3.94 -11.94 5.62
CA PHE A 106 -3.90 -12.14 4.16
C PHE A 106 -4.78 -13.32 3.73
N SER A 107 -5.77 -13.72 4.54
CA SER A 107 -6.65 -14.86 4.25
C SER A 107 -7.42 -14.68 2.94
N ALA A 108 -7.84 -13.45 2.61
CA ALA A 108 -8.50 -13.12 1.33
C ALA A 108 -7.61 -13.41 0.11
N GLU A 109 -6.28 -13.33 0.28
CA GLU A 109 -5.30 -13.69 -0.73
C GLU A 109 -4.80 -15.13 -0.61
N MET A 110 -5.26 -15.89 0.39
CA MET A 110 -4.71 -17.20 0.77
C MET A 110 -3.21 -17.12 1.11
N GLY A 111 -2.80 -16.07 1.83
CA GLY A 111 -1.44 -15.89 2.37
C GLY A 111 -0.62 -14.82 1.64
N ILE A 112 0.44 -14.35 2.32
CA ILE A 112 1.30 -13.24 1.84
C ILE A 112 1.98 -13.53 0.49
N LEU A 113 2.36 -14.77 0.24
CA LEU A 113 2.99 -15.14 -1.03
C LEU A 113 2.02 -14.94 -2.20
N ARG A 114 0.80 -15.43 -2.08
CA ARG A 114 -0.25 -15.25 -3.10
C ARG A 114 -0.71 -13.79 -3.21
N ALA A 115 -0.66 -13.03 -2.11
CA ALA A 115 -0.86 -11.59 -2.15
C ALA A 115 0.18 -10.88 -3.04
N ALA A 116 1.44 -11.32 -3.03
CA ALA A 116 2.48 -10.85 -3.96
C ALA A 116 2.23 -11.34 -5.41
N GLU A 117 1.74 -12.58 -5.56
CA GLU A 117 1.39 -13.17 -6.87
C GLU A 117 0.19 -12.50 -7.56
N LYS A 118 -0.60 -11.66 -6.86
CA LYS A 118 -1.61 -10.80 -7.50
C LYS A 118 -1.01 -9.95 -8.62
N CYS A 119 0.27 -9.58 -8.52
CA CYS A 119 0.97 -8.86 -9.57
C CYS A 119 1.01 -9.66 -10.88
N ASN A 120 0.19 -9.25 -11.86
CA ASN A 120 0.14 -9.85 -13.19
C ASN A 120 1.31 -9.44 -14.09
N GLY A 121 2.08 -8.42 -13.70
CA GLY A 121 3.25 -7.94 -14.42
C GLY A 121 2.98 -6.90 -15.51
N SER A 122 1.79 -6.28 -15.55
CA SER A 122 1.37 -5.26 -16.54
C SER A 122 2.37 -4.13 -16.72
N GLY A 123 3.05 -3.73 -15.63
CA GLY A 123 4.09 -2.70 -15.68
C GLY A 123 3.57 -1.26 -15.58
N ASP A 124 2.30 -1.03 -15.25
CA ASP A 124 1.75 0.31 -14.99
C ASP A 124 2.54 1.09 -13.93
N CYS A 125 3.17 0.35 -13.00
CA CYS A 125 4.04 0.92 -11.98
C CYS A 125 5.32 1.57 -12.54
N ARG A 126 5.62 1.38 -13.83
CA ARG A 126 6.74 2.01 -14.53
C ARG A 126 6.37 3.32 -15.19
N LYS A 127 5.12 3.79 -15.07
CA LYS A 127 4.72 5.07 -15.65
C LYS A 127 5.56 6.21 -15.09
N LEU A 128 6.00 7.11 -15.97
CA LEU A 128 6.77 8.28 -15.58
C LEU A 128 5.82 9.38 -15.06
N ALA A 129 6.35 10.37 -14.34
CA ALA A 129 5.55 11.48 -13.80
C ALA A 129 4.79 12.24 -14.90
N THR A 130 5.31 12.29 -16.13
CA THR A 130 4.68 12.92 -17.29
C THR A 130 3.40 12.23 -17.76
N ALA A 131 3.22 10.94 -17.45
CA ALA A 131 2.03 10.18 -17.82
C ALA A 131 0.86 10.38 -16.83
N GLY A 132 1.07 11.14 -15.76
CA GLY A 132 0.06 11.40 -14.74
C GLY A 132 -0.21 10.24 -13.77
N GLY A 133 -0.93 10.56 -12.70
CA GLY A 133 -1.19 9.66 -11.58
C GLY A 133 0.01 9.41 -10.65
N THR A 134 -0.24 8.71 -9.57
CA THR A 134 0.67 8.57 -8.43
C THR A 134 1.62 7.38 -8.57
N MET A 135 1.14 6.23 -9.09
CA MET A 135 1.76 4.89 -8.98
C MET A 135 3.00 4.81 -8.07
N CYS A 136 4.20 4.57 -8.61
CA CYS A 136 5.39 4.25 -7.83
C CYS A 136 6.43 5.39 -7.93
N PRO A 137 6.49 6.31 -6.96
CA PRO A 137 7.39 7.46 -7.02
C PRO A 137 8.87 7.08 -7.02
N SER A 138 9.24 5.99 -6.35
CA SER A 138 10.62 5.51 -6.33
C SER A 138 11.08 5.10 -7.74
N TYR A 139 10.25 4.39 -8.52
CA TYR A 139 10.57 4.11 -9.92
C TYR A 139 10.65 5.39 -10.76
N GLN A 140 9.76 6.35 -10.51
CA GLN A 140 9.79 7.61 -11.23
C GLN A 140 11.10 8.38 -11.01
N ALA A 141 11.68 8.28 -9.82
CA ALA A 141 12.95 8.90 -9.47
C ALA A 141 14.15 8.08 -9.98
N THR A 142 14.21 6.77 -9.73
CA THR A 142 15.40 5.95 -9.99
C THR A 142 15.43 5.33 -11.39
N ARG A 143 14.27 5.10 -12.00
CA ARG A 143 14.08 4.32 -13.25
C ARG A 143 14.46 2.85 -13.15
N GLU A 144 14.85 2.38 -11.98
CA GLU A 144 15.27 1.00 -11.72
C GLU A 144 14.06 0.08 -11.48
N GLU A 145 14.02 -1.07 -12.17
CA GLU A 145 12.87 -1.98 -12.10
C GLU A 145 12.58 -2.47 -10.66
N LYS A 146 13.63 -2.70 -9.86
CA LYS A 146 13.52 -3.11 -8.45
C LYS A 146 12.71 -2.13 -7.60
N ASP A 147 12.74 -0.86 -7.97
CA ASP A 147 12.03 0.23 -7.28
C ASP A 147 10.59 0.42 -7.78
N SER A 148 10.10 -0.45 -8.65
CA SER A 148 8.69 -0.49 -9.06
C SER A 148 7.88 -1.45 -8.18
N THR A 149 6.55 -1.31 -8.17
CA THR A 149 5.66 -2.29 -7.50
C THR A 149 5.87 -3.70 -8.03
N ARG A 150 6.00 -3.85 -9.35
CA ARG A 150 6.23 -5.15 -9.99
C ARG A 150 7.58 -5.74 -9.59
N GLY A 151 8.64 -4.94 -9.57
CA GLY A 151 9.96 -5.36 -9.09
C GLY A 151 9.91 -5.91 -7.66
N ARG A 152 9.26 -5.18 -6.75
CA ARG A 152 9.10 -5.60 -5.34
C ARG A 152 8.26 -6.86 -5.18
N ALA A 153 7.15 -6.95 -5.91
CA ALA A 153 6.32 -8.16 -5.88
C ALA A 153 7.06 -9.38 -6.44
N ASN A 154 7.88 -9.17 -7.48
CA ASN A 154 8.73 -10.21 -8.06
C ASN A 154 9.83 -10.64 -7.07
N ALA A 155 10.51 -9.70 -6.41
CA ALA A 155 11.53 -10.02 -5.42
C ALA A 155 10.93 -10.79 -4.23
N LEU A 156 9.81 -10.30 -3.69
CA LEU A 156 9.12 -10.93 -2.57
C LEU A 156 8.70 -12.37 -2.90
N ARG A 157 8.05 -12.60 -4.04
CA ARG A 157 7.60 -13.95 -4.41
C ARG A 157 8.78 -14.88 -4.70
N GLU A 158 9.85 -14.40 -5.34
CA GLU A 158 10.99 -15.25 -5.70
C GLU A 158 11.71 -15.72 -4.43
N ILE A 159 12.00 -14.79 -3.54
CA ILE A 159 12.69 -15.05 -2.28
C ILE A 159 11.86 -15.95 -1.38
N LEU A 160 10.57 -15.65 -1.17
CA LEU A 160 9.70 -16.50 -0.36
C LEU A 160 9.45 -17.89 -0.95
N THR A 161 9.66 -18.08 -2.26
CA THR A 161 9.45 -19.37 -2.91
C THR A 161 10.73 -20.22 -2.95
N ARG A 162 11.85 -19.62 -3.35
CA ARG A 162 13.14 -20.30 -3.56
C ARG A 162 13.97 -20.40 -2.28
N HIS A 163 13.94 -19.37 -1.45
CA HIS A 163 14.74 -19.27 -0.22
C HIS A 163 13.95 -19.71 1.02
N ARG A 164 12.85 -20.45 0.83
CA ARG A 164 11.97 -20.92 1.93
C ARG A 164 12.67 -21.80 2.96
N ALA A 165 13.79 -22.42 2.60
CA ALA A 165 14.58 -23.28 3.48
C ALA A 165 15.51 -22.48 4.42
N GLU A 166 15.72 -21.19 4.15
CA GLU A 166 16.46 -20.32 5.06
C GLU A 166 15.67 -20.10 6.35
N THR A 167 16.38 -19.84 7.45
CA THR A 167 15.77 -19.58 8.76
C THR A 167 14.73 -18.45 8.71
N ASN A 168 14.98 -17.42 7.91
CA ASN A 168 14.02 -16.34 7.67
C ASN A 168 14.21 -15.70 6.28
N PRO A 169 13.46 -16.12 5.25
CA PRO A 169 13.59 -15.54 3.90
C PRO A 169 13.24 -14.05 3.85
N PHE A 170 12.50 -13.51 4.83
CA PHE A 170 12.23 -12.08 4.90
C PHE A 170 13.47 -11.24 5.28
N ALA A 171 14.55 -11.86 5.75
CA ALA A 171 15.81 -11.18 6.04
C ALA A 171 16.78 -11.14 4.84
N HIS A 172 16.39 -11.68 3.67
CA HIS A 172 17.25 -11.71 2.50
C HIS A 172 17.65 -10.29 2.03
N PRO A 173 18.94 -10.03 1.72
CA PRO A 173 19.43 -8.69 1.36
C PRO A 173 18.76 -8.11 0.11
N ASP A 174 18.53 -8.92 -0.93
CA ASP A 174 17.87 -8.44 -2.15
C ASP A 174 16.42 -7.99 -1.91
N LEU A 175 15.72 -8.62 -0.94
CA LEU A 175 14.38 -8.17 -0.56
C LEU A 175 14.45 -6.84 0.18
N ALA A 176 15.46 -6.67 1.03
CA ALA A 176 15.72 -5.41 1.71
C ALA A 176 15.96 -4.27 0.73
N GLU A 177 16.82 -4.51 -0.25
CA GLU A 177 17.14 -3.52 -1.27
C GLU A 177 15.89 -3.13 -2.07
N ALA A 178 15.10 -4.11 -2.53
CA ALA A 178 13.88 -3.83 -3.27
C ALA A 178 12.84 -3.04 -2.44
N MET A 179 12.74 -3.30 -1.14
CA MET A 179 11.74 -2.68 -0.26
C MET A 179 12.15 -1.31 0.29
N ASP A 180 13.43 -0.95 0.22
CA ASP A 180 13.99 0.21 0.94
C ASP A 180 13.28 1.52 0.56
N LEU A 181 13.28 1.86 -0.73
CA LEU A 181 12.70 3.11 -1.26
C LEU A 181 11.17 3.12 -1.37
N CYS A 182 10.48 2.05 -0.98
CA CYS A 182 9.02 2.03 -0.97
C CYS A 182 8.46 3.00 0.08
N LEU A 183 7.67 4.00 -0.34
CA LEU A 183 7.09 4.99 0.58
C LEU A 183 5.84 4.50 1.32
N SER A 184 5.35 3.30 1.01
CA SER A 184 4.06 2.79 1.52
C SER A 184 2.87 3.74 1.25
N CYS A 185 2.92 4.50 0.16
CA CYS A 185 1.91 5.51 -0.20
C CYS A 185 0.58 4.94 -0.71
N LYS A 186 0.49 3.62 -0.94
CA LYS A 186 -0.68 2.92 -1.51
C LYS A 186 -1.13 3.37 -2.92
N GLY A 187 -0.33 4.16 -3.64
CA GLY A 187 -0.61 4.47 -5.05
C GLY A 187 -0.78 3.20 -5.90
N CYS A 188 0.02 2.17 -5.62
CA CYS A 188 -0.11 0.87 -6.29
C CYS A 188 -1.36 0.06 -5.91
N THR A 189 -1.99 0.31 -4.75
CA THR A 189 -3.24 -0.36 -4.39
C THR A 189 -4.41 0.26 -5.16
N ALA A 190 -4.40 1.58 -5.32
CA ALA A 190 -5.46 2.34 -5.96
C ALA A 190 -5.38 2.29 -7.51
N GLU A 191 -4.20 2.47 -8.08
CA GLU A 191 -4.04 2.68 -9.52
C GLU A 191 -3.61 1.42 -10.30
N CYS A 192 -3.12 0.37 -9.62
CA CYS A 192 -2.76 -0.87 -10.31
C CYS A 192 -4.02 -1.66 -10.69
N PRO A 193 -4.16 -2.16 -11.93
CA PRO A 193 -5.27 -3.04 -12.32
C PRO A 193 -5.36 -4.34 -11.51
N SER A 194 -4.28 -4.72 -10.82
CA SER A 194 -4.23 -5.90 -9.95
C SER A 194 -4.39 -5.56 -8.46
N ASN A 195 -4.58 -4.29 -8.10
CA ASN A 195 -4.72 -3.79 -6.73
C ASN A 195 -3.68 -4.36 -5.74
N VAL A 196 -2.41 -4.40 -6.17
CA VAL A 196 -1.32 -4.96 -5.35
C VAL A 196 -1.04 -4.03 -4.16
N ASP A 197 -1.37 -4.49 -2.96
CA ASP A 197 -1.12 -3.74 -1.72
C ASP A 197 0.34 -3.87 -1.24
N MET A 198 1.24 -3.16 -1.92
CA MET A 198 2.66 -3.15 -1.53
C MET A 198 2.90 -2.51 -0.16
N ALA A 199 1.98 -1.67 0.33
CA ALA A 199 2.13 -1.04 1.64
C ALA A 199 1.92 -2.08 2.76
N GLY A 200 0.87 -2.90 2.67
CA GLY A 200 0.64 -4.03 3.56
C GLY A 200 1.74 -5.09 3.47
N LEU A 201 2.16 -5.45 2.25
CA LEU A 201 3.28 -6.37 2.04
C LEU A 201 4.58 -5.88 2.69
N LYS A 202 4.93 -4.59 2.52
CA LYS A 202 6.11 -4.00 3.17
C LYS A 202 5.99 -3.98 4.70
N ALA A 203 4.81 -3.67 5.23
CA ALA A 203 4.61 -3.63 6.68
C ALA A 203 4.81 -5.02 7.32
N GLU A 204 4.28 -6.07 6.70
CA GLU A 204 4.50 -7.45 7.14
C GLU A 204 5.96 -7.89 6.93
N TYR A 205 6.55 -7.60 5.77
CA TYR A 205 7.97 -7.86 5.50
C TYR A 205 8.87 -7.29 6.60
N LEU A 206 8.69 -6.00 6.93
CA LEU A 206 9.48 -5.34 7.98
C LEU A 206 9.27 -6.02 9.33
N HIS A 207 8.03 -6.41 9.65
CA HIS A 207 7.73 -7.13 10.89
C HIS A 207 8.47 -8.47 10.96
N GLN A 208 8.43 -9.27 9.90
CA GLN A 208 9.08 -10.57 9.83
C GLN A 208 10.60 -10.46 9.90
N ARG A 209 11.19 -9.51 9.17
CA ARG A 209 12.64 -9.25 9.20
C ARG A 209 13.12 -8.83 10.59
N GLN A 210 12.34 -7.99 11.29
CA GLN A 210 12.68 -7.52 12.63
C GLN A 210 12.60 -8.62 13.70
N LYS A 211 11.98 -9.77 13.43
CA LYS A 211 12.00 -10.92 14.36
C LYS A 211 13.40 -11.52 14.49
N THR A 212 14.19 -11.49 13.42
CA THR A 212 15.57 -12.02 13.41
C THR A 212 16.61 -10.93 13.60
N GLU A 213 16.48 -9.79 12.93
CA GLU A 213 17.48 -8.69 13.00
C GLU A 213 17.23 -7.71 14.16
N GLY A 214 16.09 -7.82 14.83
CA GLY A 214 15.64 -6.85 15.81
C GLY A 214 15.12 -5.56 15.17
N VAL A 215 14.55 -4.67 16.00
CA VAL A 215 14.00 -3.39 15.53
C VAL A 215 15.09 -2.32 15.51
N PRO A 216 15.40 -1.69 14.36
CA PRO A 216 16.37 -0.59 14.28
C PRO A 216 15.98 0.61 15.13
N LEU A 217 16.95 1.37 15.65
CA LEU A 217 16.70 2.57 16.46
C LEU A 217 15.79 3.57 15.75
N ARG A 218 16.09 3.86 14.47
CA ARG A 218 15.26 4.70 13.59
C ARG A 218 13.78 4.28 13.62
N SER A 219 13.51 2.99 13.47
CA SER A 219 12.15 2.43 13.50
C SER A 219 11.49 2.55 14.88
N ARG A 220 12.25 2.36 15.97
CA ARG A 220 11.75 2.53 17.35
C ARG A 220 11.36 3.97 17.65
N VAL A 221 12.13 4.94 17.17
CA VAL A 221 11.89 6.38 17.38
C VAL A 221 10.65 6.82 16.59
N PHE A 222 10.64 6.59 15.27
CA PHE A 222 9.50 7.00 14.44
C PHE A 222 8.21 6.24 14.78
N GLY A 223 8.28 4.95 15.09
CA GLY A 223 7.11 4.18 15.50
C GLY A 223 6.53 4.56 16.88
N GLN A 224 7.26 5.39 17.65
CA GLN A 224 6.83 5.95 18.94
C GLN A 224 6.69 7.47 18.91
N ILE A 225 6.59 8.08 17.71
CA ILE A 225 6.57 9.53 17.56
C ILE A 225 5.47 10.19 18.40
N SER A 226 4.28 9.60 18.50
CA SER A 226 3.20 10.16 19.34
C SER A 226 3.59 10.24 20.82
N ARG A 227 4.32 9.26 21.36
CA ARG A 227 4.77 9.28 22.76
C ARG A 227 5.83 10.35 22.97
N LEU A 228 6.78 10.46 22.05
CA LEU A 228 7.84 11.48 22.08
C LEU A 228 7.22 12.88 21.99
N ASN A 229 6.28 13.08 21.08
CA ASN A 229 5.54 14.34 20.95
C ASN A 229 4.72 14.65 22.21
N ALA A 230 4.10 13.65 22.83
CA ALA A 230 3.38 13.84 24.09
C ALA A 230 4.31 14.33 25.21
N LEU A 231 5.49 13.72 25.35
CA LEU A 231 6.53 14.16 26.30
C LEU A 231 7.00 15.59 26.01
N GLY A 232 7.36 15.88 24.75
CA GLY A 232 7.81 17.21 24.34
C GLY A 232 6.72 18.29 24.47
N SER A 233 5.45 17.92 24.35
CA SER A 233 4.33 18.87 24.44
C SER A 233 4.09 19.44 25.85
N TRP A 234 4.79 18.93 26.87
CA TRP A 234 4.76 19.53 28.20
C TRP A 234 5.45 20.91 28.23
N ALA A 235 6.53 21.07 27.47
CA ALA A 235 7.26 22.33 27.32
C ALA A 235 7.62 22.59 25.84
N PRO A 236 6.63 22.83 24.97
CA PRO A 236 6.82 22.82 23.52
C PRO A 236 7.81 23.90 23.04
N SER A 237 7.84 25.07 23.69
CA SER A 237 8.81 26.13 23.38
C SER A 237 10.25 25.69 23.61
N LEU A 238 10.51 24.99 24.73
CA LEU A 238 11.84 24.47 25.06
C LEU A 238 12.21 23.32 24.12
N THR A 239 11.28 22.39 23.87
CA THR A 239 11.50 21.29 22.92
C THR A 239 11.81 21.81 21.52
N ASN A 240 11.04 22.78 21.03
CA ASN A 240 11.29 23.40 19.73
C ASN A 240 12.63 24.13 19.72
N TRP A 241 12.95 24.92 20.74
CA TRP A 241 14.24 25.60 20.83
C TRP A 241 15.41 24.63 20.73
N LEU A 242 15.34 23.51 21.46
CA LEU A 242 16.35 22.45 21.45
C LEU A 242 16.45 21.78 20.07
N LEU A 243 15.31 21.37 19.49
CA LEU A 243 15.25 20.72 18.18
C LEU A 243 15.67 21.63 17.02
N MET A 244 15.62 22.96 17.19
CA MET A 244 16.06 23.92 16.20
C MET A 244 17.54 24.31 16.33
N GLN A 245 18.25 23.87 17.38
CA GLN A 245 19.69 24.09 17.48
C GLN A 245 20.42 23.30 16.38
N PRO A 246 21.28 23.92 15.54
CA PRO A 246 21.94 23.24 14.43
C PRO A 246 22.76 22.01 14.86
N ARG A 247 23.45 22.11 16.01
CA ARG A 247 24.25 20.99 16.55
C ARG A 247 23.39 19.80 16.97
N VAL A 248 22.32 20.06 17.72
CA VAL A 248 21.42 19.02 18.21
C VAL A 248 20.64 18.39 17.06
N SER A 249 20.08 19.23 16.18
CA SER A 249 19.32 18.77 15.02
C SER A 249 20.19 18.00 14.03
N GLY A 250 21.42 18.46 13.75
CA GLY A 250 22.38 17.78 12.89
C GLY A 250 22.79 16.41 13.45
N TRP A 251 23.13 16.35 14.74
CA TRP A 251 23.42 15.09 15.42
C TRP A 251 22.22 14.12 15.37
N LEU A 252 21.02 14.58 15.73
CA LEU A 252 19.82 13.75 15.73
C LEU A 252 19.47 13.25 14.32
N LYS A 253 19.60 14.11 13.30
CA LYS A 253 19.37 13.72 11.90
C LYS A 253 20.37 12.64 11.47
N LYS A 254 21.66 12.82 11.77
CA LYS A 254 22.71 11.86 11.44
C LYS A 254 22.44 10.49 12.09
N GLU A 255 22.21 10.46 13.41
CA GLU A 255 21.95 9.21 14.15
C GLU A 255 20.67 8.51 13.69
N LEU A 256 19.65 9.27 13.29
CA LEU A 256 18.41 8.69 12.79
C LEU A 256 18.44 8.40 11.29
N GLY A 257 19.48 8.77 10.53
CA GLY A 257 19.53 8.66 9.07
C GLY A 257 18.51 9.55 8.34
N VAL A 258 18.25 10.75 8.87
CA VAL A 258 17.41 11.77 8.23
C VAL A 258 18.32 12.69 7.42
N ALA A 259 17.94 12.96 6.16
CA ALA A 259 18.71 13.86 5.29
C ALA A 259 18.88 15.25 5.95
N GLU A 260 20.07 15.83 5.82
CA GLU A 260 20.46 17.04 6.56
C GLU A 260 19.59 18.24 6.19
N GLU A 261 19.12 18.30 4.95
CA GLU A 261 18.27 19.35 4.38
C GLU A 261 16.84 19.32 4.94
N ARG A 262 16.42 18.24 5.59
CA ARG A 262 15.06 18.10 6.12
C ARG A 262 14.90 18.83 7.44
N SER A 263 13.82 19.59 7.60
CA SER A 263 13.45 20.18 8.88
C SER A 263 12.83 19.13 9.81
N LEU A 264 13.16 19.19 11.10
CA LEU A 264 12.47 18.41 12.12
C LEU A 264 11.11 19.04 12.44
N PRO A 265 10.06 18.24 12.66
CA PRO A 265 8.72 18.76 12.89
C PRO A 265 8.65 19.47 14.24
N LYS A 266 8.09 20.68 14.24
CA LYS A 266 7.88 21.48 15.47
C LYS A 266 6.63 21.01 16.19
N LEU A 267 6.63 21.10 17.51
CA LEU A 267 5.44 20.95 18.33
C LEU A 267 4.68 22.27 18.40
N HIS A 268 3.36 22.20 18.31
CA HIS A 268 2.51 23.37 18.50
C HIS A 268 2.45 23.77 19.99
N ALA A 269 2.23 25.05 20.28
CA ALA A 269 2.20 25.59 21.64
C ALA A 269 1.09 24.99 22.54
N THR A 270 0.05 24.42 21.92
CA THR A 270 -1.01 23.67 22.59
C THR A 270 -1.38 22.45 21.76
N THR A 271 -1.89 21.41 22.39
CA THR A 271 -2.41 20.23 21.70
C THR A 271 -3.88 20.43 21.31
N LEU A 272 -4.34 19.75 20.26
CA LEU A 272 -5.73 19.84 19.84
C LEU A 272 -6.69 19.41 20.96
N ARG A 273 -6.37 18.31 21.65
CA ARG A 273 -7.15 17.82 22.81
C ARG A 273 -7.26 18.88 23.92
N ARG A 274 -6.16 19.54 24.26
CA ARG A 274 -6.13 20.59 25.29
C ARG A 274 -6.92 21.82 24.84
N TRP A 275 -6.76 22.23 23.59
CA TRP A 275 -7.53 23.32 23.01
C TRP A 275 -9.04 23.03 23.01
N MET A 276 -9.46 21.83 22.61
CA MET A 276 -10.86 21.39 22.66
C MET A 276 -11.43 21.43 24.07
N TRP A 277 -10.67 20.98 25.07
CA TRP A 277 -11.10 21.01 26.46
C TRP A 277 -11.37 22.44 26.97
N TRP A 278 -10.48 23.39 26.66
CA TRP A 278 -10.66 24.79 27.02
C TRP A 278 -11.81 25.48 26.27
N ASN A 279 -12.00 25.13 24.99
CA ASN A 279 -13.00 25.78 24.14
C ASN A 279 -14.38 25.10 24.17
N ARG A 280 -14.54 23.97 24.88
CA ARG A 280 -15.79 23.19 24.94
C ARG A 280 -17.03 24.04 25.27
N ARG A 281 -16.90 24.98 26.22
CA ARG A 281 -18.01 25.85 26.65
C ARG A 281 -18.39 26.82 25.54
N LYS A 282 -17.39 27.40 24.87
CA LYS A 282 -17.59 28.35 23.76
C LYS A 282 -18.22 27.65 22.55
N LEU A 283 -17.74 26.45 22.22
CA LEU A 283 -18.29 25.62 21.14
C LEU A 283 -19.74 25.17 21.42
N ARG A 284 -20.17 25.13 22.69
CA ARG A 284 -21.56 24.81 23.07
C ARG A 284 -22.48 26.01 23.19
N ARG A 285 -21.95 27.19 23.57
CA ARG A 285 -22.77 28.35 24.00
C ARG A 285 -23.76 28.85 22.94
N ASN A 286 -23.46 28.66 21.65
CA ASN A 286 -24.29 29.13 20.54
C ASN A 286 -24.60 28.01 19.53
N LEU A 287 -24.45 26.75 19.92
CA LEU A 287 -24.68 25.64 19.00
C LEU A 287 -26.16 25.25 18.99
N ARG A 288 -26.81 25.40 17.83
CA ARG A 288 -27.98 24.61 17.48
C ARG A 288 -27.50 23.55 16.49
N PRO A 289 -27.39 22.27 16.87
CA PRO A 289 -26.83 21.24 16.00
C PRO A 289 -27.85 20.86 14.92
N GLU A 290 -28.11 21.78 13.99
CA GLU A 290 -29.06 21.61 12.89
C GLU A 290 -28.65 20.45 11.97
N MET A 291 -27.34 20.26 11.79
CA MET A 291 -26.77 19.18 10.98
C MET A 291 -26.44 17.91 11.78
N GLY A 292 -26.69 17.90 13.09
CA GLY A 292 -26.41 16.75 13.95
C GLY A 292 -25.03 16.78 14.62
N ARG A 293 -24.48 15.59 14.89
CA ARG A 293 -23.24 15.42 15.69
C ARG A 293 -22.19 14.67 14.88
N VAL A 294 -20.91 14.97 15.15
CA VAL A 294 -19.78 14.29 14.53
C VAL A 294 -18.67 14.05 15.55
N TYR A 295 -18.07 12.86 15.50
CA TYR A 295 -16.87 12.57 16.26
C TYR A 295 -15.64 13.01 15.49
N PHE A 296 -14.76 13.79 16.12
CA PHE A 296 -13.50 14.23 15.51
C PHE A 296 -12.32 13.42 16.05
N PHE A 297 -11.66 12.69 15.16
CA PHE A 297 -10.47 11.91 15.49
C PHE A 297 -9.22 12.82 15.48
N ALA A 298 -8.64 13.05 16.66
CA ALA A 298 -7.39 13.80 16.81
C ALA A 298 -6.18 12.85 16.76
N ASP A 299 -5.66 12.62 15.55
CA ASP A 299 -4.50 11.77 15.29
C ASP A 299 -3.18 12.33 15.88
N GLU A 300 -2.12 11.52 15.80
CA GLU A 300 -0.80 11.83 16.36
C GLU A 300 -0.11 13.08 15.78
N PHE A 301 -0.46 13.54 14.57
CA PHE A 301 0.12 14.74 13.97
C PHE A 301 -0.78 15.94 14.20
N THR A 302 -2.07 15.82 13.89
CA THR A 302 -3.06 16.89 14.10
C THR A 302 -3.18 17.28 15.58
N ASN A 303 -2.88 16.37 16.52
CA ASN A 303 -2.91 16.71 17.93
C ASN A 303 -1.66 17.48 18.43
N PHE A 304 -0.49 17.30 17.83
CA PHE A 304 0.78 17.78 18.37
C PHE A 304 1.54 18.74 17.45
N ASN A 305 1.56 18.49 16.14
CA ASN A 305 2.33 19.25 15.15
C ASN A 305 1.42 20.23 14.41
N ASP A 306 0.39 19.70 13.75
CA ASP A 306 -0.51 20.46 12.88
C ASP A 306 -1.81 20.88 13.60
N THR A 307 -1.69 21.21 14.89
CA THR A 307 -2.83 21.56 15.75
C THR A 307 -3.70 22.66 15.17
N LEU A 308 -3.11 23.66 14.51
CA LEU A 308 -3.88 24.74 13.91
C LEU A 308 -4.83 24.24 12.80
N VAL A 309 -4.42 23.24 12.03
CA VAL A 309 -5.27 22.62 11.00
C VAL A 309 -6.45 21.90 11.66
N GLY A 310 -6.20 21.12 12.71
CA GLY A 310 -7.26 20.48 13.49
C GLY A 310 -8.24 21.47 14.12
N ILE A 311 -7.74 22.59 14.64
CA ILE A 311 -8.58 23.68 15.17
C ILE A 311 -9.47 24.27 14.08
N LYS A 312 -8.92 24.52 12.89
CA LYS A 312 -9.67 25.06 11.74
C LYS A 312 -10.75 24.08 11.28
N ALA A 313 -10.44 22.79 11.22
CA ALA A 313 -11.40 21.74 10.87
C ALA A 313 -12.57 21.66 11.86
N VAL A 314 -12.28 21.66 13.17
CA VAL A 314 -13.33 21.70 14.20
C VAL A 314 -14.18 22.96 14.07
N ARG A 315 -13.57 24.13 13.83
CA ARG A 315 -14.30 25.39 13.65
C ARG A 315 -15.16 25.41 12.40
N LEU A 316 -14.68 24.82 11.30
CA LEU A 316 -15.44 24.67 10.06
C LEU A 316 -16.69 23.83 10.29
N LEU A 317 -16.53 22.61 10.81
CA LEU A 317 -17.65 21.72 11.13
C LEU A 317 -18.65 22.38 12.10
N HIS A 318 -18.13 23.06 13.13
CA HIS A 318 -18.97 23.82 14.05
C HIS A 318 -19.75 24.95 13.34
N ARG A 319 -19.12 25.68 12.42
CA ARG A 319 -19.75 26.79 11.68
C ARG A 319 -20.80 26.31 10.68
N LEU A 320 -20.63 25.09 10.17
CA LEU A 320 -21.59 24.37 9.32
C LEU A 320 -22.77 23.78 10.10
N GLY A 321 -22.79 23.89 11.43
CA GLY A 321 -23.94 23.48 12.25
C GLY A 321 -23.81 22.10 12.89
N TYR A 322 -22.63 21.47 12.91
CA TYR A 322 -22.40 20.20 13.60
C TYR A 322 -21.96 20.40 15.06
N GLU A 323 -22.43 19.55 15.99
CA GLU A 323 -21.76 19.35 17.28
C GLU A 323 -20.52 18.49 17.08
N VAL A 324 -19.34 19.10 17.23
CA VAL A 324 -18.07 18.40 17.10
C VAL A 324 -17.61 17.88 18.46
N ILE A 325 -17.55 16.57 18.60
CA ILE A 325 -17.17 15.89 19.84
C ILE A 325 -15.84 15.20 19.63
N LEU A 326 -14.85 15.41 20.51
CA LEU A 326 -13.59 14.69 20.48
C LEU A 326 -13.67 13.50 21.45
N PRO A 327 -13.88 12.25 20.96
CA PRO A 327 -14.02 11.09 21.84
C PRO A 327 -12.67 10.71 22.47
N ARG A 328 -12.71 9.89 23.52
CA ARG A 328 -11.48 9.27 24.04
C ARG A 328 -11.02 8.21 23.05
N HIS A 329 -9.77 8.31 22.60
CA HIS A 329 -9.15 7.35 21.70
C HIS A 329 -7.62 7.39 21.84
N ARG A 330 -6.92 6.42 21.25
CA ARG A 330 -5.46 6.38 21.12
C ARG A 330 -5.03 6.96 19.75
N GLU A 331 -3.71 7.09 19.56
CA GLU A 331 -3.12 7.35 18.24
C GLU A 331 -3.56 6.28 17.23
N SER A 332 -3.50 6.60 15.94
CA SER A 332 -3.99 5.69 14.89
C SER A 332 -3.17 4.40 14.77
N GLY A 333 -1.88 4.47 15.11
CA GLY A 333 -0.92 3.39 14.90
C GLY A 333 -0.25 3.45 13.52
N ARG A 334 -0.56 4.44 12.68
CA ARG A 334 0.01 4.61 11.34
C ARG A 334 1.53 4.59 11.34
N ALA A 335 2.14 5.34 12.26
CA ALA A 335 3.60 5.39 12.40
C ALA A 335 4.19 4.00 12.72
N ALA A 336 3.54 3.23 13.60
CA ALA A 336 3.96 1.88 13.95
C ALA A 336 3.87 0.93 12.73
N ILE A 337 2.79 1.00 11.95
CA ILE A 337 2.61 0.17 10.75
C ILE A 337 3.69 0.48 9.71
N SER A 338 3.98 1.76 9.45
CA SER A 338 5.01 2.18 8.47
C SER A 338 6.43 1.68 8.79
N LYS A 339 6.66 1.27 10.04
CA LYS A 339 7.94 0.76 10.55
C LYS A 339 7.92 -0.73 10.88
N GLY A 340 6.87 -1.46 10.50
CA GLY A 340 6.74 -2.90 10.77
C GLY A 340 6.51 -3.26 12.24
N LEU A 341 6.17 -2.29 13.10
CA LEU A 341 5.91 -2.53 14.53
C LEU A 341 4.49 -3.07 14.75
N LEU A 342 4.15 -4.17 14.10
CA LEU A 342 2.77 -4.63 13.96
C LEU A 342 2.12 -5.07 15.27
N HIS A 343 2.87 -5.59 16.25
CA HIS A 343 2.33 -5.85 17.59
C HIS A 343 1.83 -4.56 18.27
N ARG A 344 2.54 -3.44 18.09
CA ARG A 344 2.12 -2.14 18.64
C ARG A 344 0.91 -1.62 17.86
N ALA A 345 0.95 -1.70 16.53
CA ALA A 345 -0.17 -1.31 15.69
C ALA A 345 -1.46 -2.07 16.05
N ARG A 346 -1.38 -3.40 16.20
CA ARG A 346 -2.50 -4.25 16.61
C ARG A 346 -3.08 -3.84 17.97
N ARG A 347 -2.24 -3.59 18.98
CA ARG A 347 -2.71 -3.11 20.29
C ARG A 347 -3.42 -1.76 20.21
N LEU A 348 -2.96 -0.85 19.33
CA LEU A 348 -3.59 0.44 19.13
C LEU A 348 -4.93 0.29 18.38
N ALA A 349 -4.97 -0.53 17.34
CA ALA A 349 -6.18 -0.84 16.59
C ALA A 349 -7.27 -1.44 17.48
N VAL A 350 -6.94 -2.49 18.24
CA VAL A 350 -7.86 -3.13 19.20
C VAL A 350 -8.43 -2.10 20.18
N ARG A 351 -7.57 -1.29 20.81
CA ARG A 351 -8.02 -0.26 21.77
C ARG A 351 -8.91 0.79 21.13
N ASN A 352 -8.62 1.20 19.90
CA ASN A 352 -9.46 2.17 19.21
C ASN A 352 -10.81 1.57 18.82
N VAL A 353 -10.86 0.32 18.38
CA VAL A 353 -12.12 -0.40 18.12
C VAL A 353 -12.94 -0.56 19.42
N GLU A 354 -12.31 -0.90 20.53
CA GLU A 354 -12.97 -0.97 21.86
C GLU A 354 -13.56 0.38 22.29
N MET A 355 -12.81 1.48 22.09
CA MET A 355 -13.23 2.82 22.52
C MET A 355 -14.28 3.46 21.61
N LEU A 356 -14.18 3.22 20.30
CA LEU A 356 -14.95 3.94 19.28
C LEU A 356 -16.07 3.10 18.67
N GLY A 357 -15.95 1.78 18.65
CA GLY A 357 -16.85 0.89 17.91
C GLY A 357 -18.31 0.88 18.39
N ARG A 358 -18.59 1.36 19.61
CA ARG A 358 -19.95 1.58 20.13
C ARG A 358 -20.42 3.03 20.03
N LEU A 359 -19.49 3.97 19.83
CA LEU A 359 -19.79 5.39 19.75
C LEU A 359 -20.17 5.78 18.33
N VAL A 360 -19.35 5.34 17.36
CA VAL A 360 -19.51 5.71 15.96
C VAL A 360 -20.66 4.92 15.36
N THR A 361 -21.65 5.64 14.85
CA THR A 361 -22.85 5.09 14.20
C THR A 361 -23.07 5.78 12.85
N GLU A 362 -24.14 5.39 12.15
CA GLU A 362 -24.57 6.07 10.92
C GLU A 362 -24.92 7.54 11.15
N GLU A 363 -25.52 7.86 12.29
CA GLU A 363 -25.96 9.21 12.66
C GLU A 363 -24.84 10.08 13.24
N VAL A 364 -23.77 9.46 13.76
CA VAL A 364 -22.64 10.16 14.37
C VAL A 364 -21.32 9.56 13.86
N PRO A 365 -20.89 9.94 12.66
CA PRO A 365 -19.67 9.39 12.05
C PRO A 365 -18.39 9.91 12.70
N LEU A 366 -17.28 9.23 12.42
CA LEU A 366 -15.93 9.64 12.81
C LEU A 366 -15.25 10.36 11.65
N VAL A 367 -14.73 11.56 11.89
CA VAL A 367 -14.10 12.41 10.87
C VAL A 367 -12.71 12.81 11.33
N ALA A 368 -11.75 12.86 10.41
CA ALA A 368 -10.41 13.38 10.68
C ALA A 368 -9.85 14.16 9.48
N VAL A 369 -8.79 14.93 9.74
CA VAL A 369 -8.08 15.67 8.68
C VAL A 369 -6.94 14.85 8.08
N GLU A 370 -6.20 14.09 8.89
CA GLU A 370 -5.06 13.29 8.39
C GLU A 370 -5.55 11.99 7.73
N PRO A 371 -5.46 11.86 6.39
CA PRO A 371 -6.02 10.71 5.67
C PRO A 371 -5.35 9.39 6.07
N SER A 372 -4.03 9.40 6.27
CA SER A 372 -3.27 8.19 6.59
C SER A 372 -3.70 7.56 7.92
N ALA A 373 -4.15 8.40 8.86
CA ALA A 373 -4.61 7.98 10.17
C ALA A 373 -6.05 7.45 10.13
N ILE A 374 -6.97 8.20 9.51
CA ILE A 374 -8.40 7.83 9.50
C ILE A 374 -8.73 6.71 8.52
N LEU A 375 -8.06 6.66 7.35
CA LEU A 375 -8.22 5.55 6.42
C LEU A 375 -7.59 4.26 6.93
N GLY A 376 -6.72 4.33 7.95
CA GLY A 376 -6.23 3.15 8.67
C GLY A 376 -7.34 2.32 9.31
N PHE A 377 -8.47 2.94 9.67
CA PHE A 377 -9.66 2.23 10.15
C PHE A 377 -10.31 1.38 9.05
N ARG A 378 -10.27 1.86 7.79
CA ARG A 378 -10.88 1.20 6.63
C ARG A 378 -10.06 0.06 6.04
N ASP A 379 -8.74 0.06 6.26
CA ASP A 379 -7.85 -0.91 5.63
C ASP A 379 -7.06 -1.70 6.68
N GLU A 380 -6.03 -1.11 7.30
CA GLU A 380 -5.15 -1.88 8.18
C GLU A 380 -5.81 -2.43 9.44
N TYR A 381 -6.83 -1.75 9.98
CA TYR A 381 -7.51 -2.25 11.18
C TYR A 381 -8.21 -3.57 10.90
N LEU A 382 -8.85 -3.70 9.73
CA LEU A 382 -9.53 -4.93 9.32
C LEU A 382 -8.56 -6.11 9.19
N ARG A 383 -7.27 -5.83 8.95
CA ARG A 383 -6.21 -6.85 8.87
C ARG A 383 -5.46 -7.09 10.18
N LEU A 384 -5.62 -6.22 11.18
CA LEU A 384 -4.85 -6.29 12.44
C LEU A 384 -5.69 -6.79 13.62
N VAL A 385 -6.98 -6.47 13.66
CA VAL A 385 -7.82 -6.83 14.79
C VAL A 385 -8.07 -8.35 14.83
N PRO A 386 -8.28 -8.94 16.03
CA PRO A 386 -8.73 -10.32 16.12
C PRO A 386 -10.06 -10.53 15.38
N GLN A 387 -10.28 -11.74 14.87
CA GLN A 387 -11.52 -12.10 14.15
C GLN A 387 -12.80 -11.80 14.96
N SER A 388 -12.76 -11.96 16.28
CA SER A 388 -13.89 -11.63 17.17
C SER A 388 -14.29 -10.14 17.18
N MET A 389 -13.41 -9.24 16.73
CA MET A 389 -13.65 -7.80 16.65
C MET A 389 -13.88 -7.31 15.23
N LEU A 390 -13.72 -8.17 14.22
CA LEU A 390 -13.72 -7.78 12.81
C LEU A 390 -15.04 -7.11 12.41
N GLU A 391 -16.16 -7.64 12.88
CA GLU A 391 -17.48 -7.06 12.58
C GLU A 391 -17.66 -5.66 13.16
N THR A 392 -17.16 -5.44 14.38
CA THR A 392 -17.19 -4.10 14.99
C THR A 392 -16.24 -3.15 14.27
N ALA A 393 -15.08 -3.64 13.83
CA ALA A 393 -14.13 -2.87 13.05
C ALA A 393 -14.68 -2.48 11.66
N ARG A 394 -15.42 -3.37 10.99
CA ARG A 394 -16.10 -3.08 9.71
C ARG A 394 -17.13 -1.97 9.83
N ARG A 395 -18.02 -2.04 10.84
CA ARG A 395 -18.98 -0.96 11.10
C ARG A 395 -18.28 0.39 11.38
N LEU A 396 -17.18 0.36 12.13
CA LEU A 396 -16.38 1.56 12.40
C LEU A 396 -15.70 2.09 11.12
N ALA A 397 -15.17 1.20 10.29
CA ALA A 397 -14.54 1.54 9.01
C ALA A 397 -15.50 2.28 8.07
N GLU A 398 -16.71 1.73 7.87
CA GLU A 398 -17.75 2.29 7.01
C GLU A 398 -18.16 3.71 7.42
N ARG A 399 -17.97 4.07 8.69
CA ARG A 399 -18.36 5.37 9.27
C ARG A 399 -17.18 6.25 9.68
N SER A 400 -15.99 5.94 9.19
CA SER A 400 -14.77 6.74 9.39
C SER A 400 -14.41 7.47 8.11
N PHE A 401 -14.42 8.80 8.07
CA PHE A 401 -14.27 9.61 6.86
C PHE A 401 -13.12 10.61 6.97
N THR A 402 -12.46 10.91 5.84
CA THR A 402 -11.71 12.17 5.77
C THR A 402 -12.69 13.34 5.81
N ILE A 403 -12.22 14.52 6.19
CA ILE A 403 -13.09 15.70 6.24
C ILE A 403 -13.68 16.05 4.87
N GLU A 404 -12.94 15.79 3.78
CA GLU A 404 -13.37 16.02 2.41
C GLU A 404 -14.43 15.03 1.93
N GLU A 405 -14.40 13.78 2.42
CA GLU A 405 -15.45 12.78 2.10
C GLU A 405 -16.73 13.01 2.90
N PHE A 406 -16.60 13.63 4.08
CA PHE A 406 -17.74 13.88 4.97
C PHE A 406 -18.56 15.12 4.58
N LEU A 407 -17.86 16.18 4.14
CA LEU A 407 -18.47 17.43 3.67
C LEU A 407 -19.02 17.26 2.25
#